data_AF-A0A2H9LWB5-F1
#
_entry.id   AF-A0A2H9LWB5-F1
#
_cell.length_a   1.000
_cell.length_b   1.000
_cell.length_c   1.000
_cell.angle_alpha   90.00
_cell.angle_beta   90.00
_cell.angle_gamma   90.00
#
_symmetry.space_group_name_H-M   'P 1'
#
loop_
_entity.id
_entity.type
_entity.pdbx_description
1 polymer ?
#
loop_
_entity_poly.entity_id
_entity_poly.type
_entity_poly.pdbx_seq_one_letter_code
_entity_poly.pdbx_strand_id
1 'polypeptide(L)'
;GPAGAAPKPEDSKAQVSGFKISATRTAKKEDIISSLSSLSFLEIAIDGDAVVVINIESRDISNNPYLFSILFLKPDSVELQYTYIPGMSPKKRKLDVIRYFINIATLLGSSYNIEMSRIYQLLENALGDMSEYVSLQYDTLFSLYDNTKGEVNQMRHELERLRESNKMLSRENYELKLTTDELRVRLTGLETYSDEVLGAKLQEWISEHQGEINVFEFAKVHKVSEGRIDDMLNKLVREGYMSSR
;
A
#
# COMPACT_ATOMS: atom_id res chain seq x y z
N GLY A 1 18.20 -1.84 15.81
CA GLY A 1 19.16 -2.16 14.74
C GLY A 1 18.71 -1.44 13.49
N PRO A 2 19.61 -0.80 12.71
CA PRO A 2 19.19 -0.07 11.54
C PRO A 2 18.70 -1.04 10.48
N ALA A 3 17.58 -0.68 9.84
CA ALA A 3 16.98 -1.40 8.74
C ALA A 3 18.01 -1.59 7.62
N GLY A 4 18.22 -2.84 7.22
CA GLY A 4 19.02 -3.17 6.05
C GLY A 4 18.41 -2.51 4.82
N ALA A 5 19.10 -1.51 4.28
CA ALA A 5 18.78 -0.93 3.00
C ALA A 5 18.80 -2.05 1.95
N ALA A 6 17.71 -2.18 1.20
CA ALA A 6 17.65 -3.04 0.04
C ALA A 6 18.83 -2.70 -0.90
N PRO A 7 19.54 -3.69 -1.44
CA PRO A 7 20.63 -3.42 -2.37
C PRO A 7 20.06 -2.65 -3.57
N LYS A 8 20.63 -1.48 -3.86
CA LYS A 8 20.39 -0.76 -5.12
C LYS A 8 20.69 -1.75 -6.27
N PRO A 9 19.86 -1.83 -7.32
CA PRO A 9 20.22 -2.63 -8.48
C PRO A 9 21.47 -1.99 -9.08
N GLU A 10 22.60 -2.68 -8.96
CA GLU A 10 23.79 -2.39 -9.75
C GLU A 10 23.41 -2.38 -11.22
N ASP A 11 24.05 -1.50 -12.01
CA ASP A 11 23.95 -1.44 -13.47
C ASP A 11 24.39 -2.79 -14.09
N SER A 12 23.53 -3.79 -14.01
CA SER A 12 23.78 -5.07 -14.63
C SER A 12 23.71 -4.87 -16.15
N LYS A 13 24.83 -5.06 -16.81
CA LYS A 13 24.92 -4.95 -18.27
C LYS A 13 24.09 -6.07 -18.91
N ALA A 14 23.53 -5.80 -20.08
CA ALA A 14 22.83 -6.82 -20.87
C ALA A 14 23.75 -8.03 -21.09
N GLN A 15 23.19 -9.23 -20.90
CA GLN A 15 23.91 -10.48 -21.08
C GLN A 15 23.50 -11.12 -22.42
N VAL A 16 24.44 -11.83 -23.06
CA VAL A 16 24.24 -12.48 -24.36
C VAL A 16 24.15 -13.98 -24.16
N SER A 17 23.17 -14.61 -24.79
CA SER A 17 23.00 -16.07 -24.85
C SER A 17 22.68 -16.50 -26.27
N GLY A 18 22.70 -17.79 -26.55
CA GLY A 18 22.42 -18.30 -27.88
C GLY A 18 22.40 -19.82 -27.98
N PHE A 19 21.97 -20.30 -29.14
CA PHE A 19 21.97 -21.72 -29.47
C PHE A 19 22.30 -21.94 -30.95
N LYS A 20 22.77 -23.14 -31.27
CA LYS A 20 23.14 -23.56 -32.62
C LYS A 20 22.36 -24.81 -33.01
N ILE A 21 21.85 -24.82 -34.24
CA ILE A 21 21.14 -25.95 -34.82
C ILE A 21 21.82 -26.32 -36.14
N SER A 22 22.05 -27.63 -36.33
CA SER A 22 22.57 -28.16 -37.59
C SER A 22 21.49 -28.05 -38.68
N ALA A 23 21.84 -27.47 -39.82
CA ALA A 23 20.91 -27.28 -40.93
C ALA A 23 21.65 -27.13 -42.25
N THR A 24 21.16 -27.72 -43.32
CA THR A 24 21.81 -27.61 -44.64
C THR A 24 21.06 -26.61 -45.51
N ARG A 25 21.74 -25.57 -45.99
CA ARG A 25 21.18 -24.60 -46.94
C ARG A 25 20.95 -25.27 -48.30
N THR A 26 19.72 -25.19 -48.81
CA THR A 26 19.32 -25.76 -50.10
C THR A 26 19.09 -24.69 -51.17
N ALA A 27 18.78 -23.45 -50.79
CA ALA A 27 18.52 -22.33 -51.70
C ALA A 27 19.66 -21.30 -51.75
N LYS A 28 19.56 -20.35 -52.70
CA LYS A 28 20.53 -19.24 -52.80
C LYS A 28 20.22 -18.16 -51.75
N LYS A 29 21.19 -17.27 -51.52
CA LYS A 29 21.06 -16.19 -50.53
C LYS A 29 19.92 -15.24 -50.89
N GLU A 30 19.72 -14.97 -52.19
CA GLU A 30 18.68 -14.09 -52.68
C GLU A 30 17.28 -14.64 -52.38
N ASP A 31 17.08 -15.95 -52.50
CA ASP A 31 15.81 -16.63 -52.20
C ASP A 31 15.48 -16.57 -50.70
N ILE A 32 16.51 -16.70 -49.86
CA ILE A 32 16.40 -16.55 -48.40
C ILE A 32 15.99 -15.13 -48.04
N ILE A 33 16.65 -14.12 -48.61
CA ILE A 33 16.34 -12.71 -48.38
C ILE A 33 14.92 -12.40 -48.85
N SER A 34 14.52 -12.89 -50.02
CA SER A 34 13.16 -12.71 -50.54
C SER A 34 12.11 -13.32 -49.60
N SER A 35 12.34 -14.53 -49.09
CA SER A 35 11.43 -15.20 -48.15
C SER A 35 11.25 -14.41 -46.85
N LEU A 36 12.34 -13.81 -46.35
CA LEU A 36 12.34 -13.05 -45.10
C LEU A 36 11.92 -11.58 -45.25
N SER A 37 11.96 -11.03 -46.47
CA SER A 37 11.59 -9.64 -46.76
C SER A 37 10.13 -9.29 -46.41
N SER A 38 9.27 -10.31 -46.27
CA SER A 38 7.89 -10.16 -45.79
C SER A 38 7.80 -9.64 -44.35
N LEU A 39 8.87 -9.75 -43.56
CA LEU A 39 8.92 -9.32 -42.17
C LEU A 39 9.61 -7.95 -42.06
N SER A 40 8.83 -6.88 -42.02
CA SER A 40 9.32 -5.49 -42.04
C SER A 40 10.14 -5.06 -40.82
N PHE A 41 10.12 -5.84 -39.74
CA PHE A 41 10.85 -5.56 -38.50
C PHE A 41 12.26 -6.19 -38.47
N LEU A 42 12.65 -6.89 -39.55
CA LEU A 42 13.96 -7.52 -39.68
C LEU A 42 14.93 -6.64 -40.46
N GLU A 43 16.10 -6.43 -39.88
CA GLU A 43 17.26 -5.92 -40.60
C GLU A 43 18.05 -7.12 -41.16
N ILE A 44 18.22 -7.19 -42.47
CA ILE A 44 18.92 -8.31 -43.14
C ILE A 44 20.24 -7.80 -43.70
N ALA A 45 21.33 -8.48 -43.38
CA ALA A 45 22.67 -8.22 -43.89
C ALA A 45 23.29 -9.50 -44.46
N ILE A 46 24.24 -9.34 -45.38
CA ILE A 46 25.05 -10.45 -45.90
C ILE A 46 26.43 -10.33 -45.29
N ASP A 47 26.89 -11.37 -44.60
CA ASP A 47 28.22 -11.45 -44.01
C ASP A 47 28.94 -12.68 -44.56
N GLY A 48 29.80 -12.46 -45.56
CA GLY A 48 30.51 -13.53 -46.28
C GLY A 48 29.55 -14.56 -46.89
N ASP A 49 29.58 -15.79 -46.36
CA ASP A 49 28.70 -16.87 -46.80
C ASP A 49 27.42 -17.05 -45.97
N ALA A 50 27.18 -16.20 -44.99
CA ALA A 50 26.00 -16.22 -44.14
C ALA A 50 25.01 -15.10 -44.50
N VAL A 51 23.72 -15.37 -44.32
CA VAL A 51 22.69 -14.33 -44.24
C VAL A 51 22.45 -14.04 -42.76
N VAL A 52 22.61 -12.79 -42.36
CA VAL A 52 22.44 -12.34 -40.98
C VAL A 52 21.11 -11.61 -40.87
N VAL A 53 20.29 -12.04 -39.92
CA VAL A 53 18.96 -11.48 -39.68
C VAL A 53 18.95 -10.91 -38.27
N ILE A 54 18.75 -9.61 -38.16
CA ILE A 54 18.79 -8.87 -36.91
C ILE A 54 17.37 -8.39 -36.60
N ASN A 55 16.89 -8.73 -35.42
CA ASN A 55 15.66 -8.21 -34.85
C ASN A 55 16.02 -7.32 -33.66
N ILE A 56 15.78 -6.02 -33.78
CA ILE A 56 16.02 -5.04 -32.72
C ILE A 56 14.69 -4.70 -32.07
N GLU A 57 14.52 -5.13 -30.83
CA GLU A 57 13.26 -4.95 -30.08
C GLU A 57 13.28 -3.66 -29.25
N SER A 58 14.46 -3.26 -28.76
CA SER A 58 14.60 -2.03 -27.99
C SER A 58 16.00 -1.43 -28.16
N ARG A 59 16.05 -0.10 -28.12
CA ARG A 59 17.26 0.71 -28.17
C ARG A 59 17.40 1.52 -26.89
N ASP A 60 18.64 1.79 -26.49
CA ASP A 60 18.93 2.66 -25.35
C ASP A 60 18.71 4.14 -25.69
N ILE A 61 18.90 5.02 -24.71
CA ILE A 61 18.78 6.49 -24.84
C ILE A 61 19.79 7.06 -25.86
N SER A 62 20.89 6.34 -26.10
CA SER A 62 21.92 6.69 -27.08
C SER A 62 21.69 6.02 -28.44
N ASN A 63 20.49 5.44 -28.66
CA ASN A 63 20.08 4.74 -29.88
C ASN A 63 20.83 3.43 -30.21
N ASN A 64 21.60 2.88 -29.26
CA ASN A 64 22.25 1.58 -29.42
C ASN A 64 21.27 0.43 -29.19
N PRO A 65 21.36 -0.68 -29.95
CA PRO A 65 20.56 -1.87 -29.69
C PRO A 65 20.80 -2.41 -28.28
N TYR A 66 19.76 -2.46 -27.47
CA TYR A 66 19.83 -2.91 -26.08
C TYR A 66 19.17 -4.29 -25.90
N LEU A 67 18.03 -4.50 -26.55
CA LEU A 67 17.36 -5.79 -26.62
C LEU A 67 17.27 -6.22 -28.09
N PHE A 68 17.95 -7.29 -28.44
CA PHE A 68 18.00 -7.76 -29.82
C PHE A 68 18.18 -9.28 -29.91
N SER A 69 17.89 -9.81 -31.10
CA SER A 69 18.14 -11.19 -31.49
C SER A 69 18.79 -11.21 -32.88
N ILE A 70 19.91 -11.90 -33.02
CA ILE A 70 20.66 -12.07 -34.27
C ILE A 70 20.62 -13.54 -34.67
N LEU A 71 20.20 -13.80 -35.90
CA LEU A 71 20.17 -15.13 -36.48
C LEU A 71 21.18 -15.18 -37.63
N PHE A 72 22.19 -16.03 -37.49
CA PHE A 72 23.18 -16.31 -38.52
C PHE A 72 22.76 -17.56 -39.29
N LEU A 73 22.37 -17.37 -40.54
CA LEU A 73 22.02 -18.43 -41.49
C LEU A 73 23.27 -18.82 -42.27
N LYS A 74 24.06 -19.75 -41.72
CA LYS A 74 25.27 -20.30 -42.35
C LYS A 74 24.91 -21.44 -43.31
N PRO A 75 25.83 -21.92 -44.17
CA PRO A 75 25.53 -22.99 -45.11
C PRO A 75 25.20 -24.35 -44.44
N ASP A 76 25.81 -24.61 -43.29
CA ASP A 76 25.77 -25.90 -42.56
C ASP A 76 25.08 -25.81 -41.19
N SER A 77 24.66 -24.60 -40.79
CA SER A 77 24.08 -24.37 -39.49
C SER A 77 23.28 -23.08 -39.42
N VAL A 78 22.38 -23.04 -38.44
CA VAL A 78 21.68 -21.83 -38.02
C VAL A 78 22.04 -21.54 -36.58
N GLU A 79 22.59 -20.36 -36.34
CA GLU A 79 23.00 -19.89 -35.01
C GLU A 79 22.15 -18.70 -34.60
N LEU A 80 21.54 -18.77 -33.42
CA LEU A 80 20.77 -17.66 -32.86
C LEU A 80 21.49 -17.13 -31.62
N GLN A 81 21.77 -15.83 -31.62
CA GLN A 81 22.25 -15.08 -30.46
C GLN A 81 21.18 -14.07 -30.03
N TYR A 82 21.00 -13.87 -28.74
CA TYR A 82 20.02 -12.92 -28.21
C TYR A 82 20.53 -12.30 -26.92
N THR A 83 20.06 -11.08 -26.65
CA THR A 83 20.32 -10.42 -25.38
C THR A 83 19.16 -10.58 -24.41
N TYR A 84 19.48 -10.49 -23.12
CA TYR A 84 18.51 -10.26 -22.07
C TYR A 84 19.01 -9.18 -21.10
N ILE A 85 18.05 -8.40 -20.61
CA ILE A 85 18.26 -7.24 -19.77
C ILE A 85 18.00 -7.60 -18.30
N PRO A 86 18.56 -6.81 -17.36
CA PRO A 86 18.28 -6.96 -15.94
C PRO A 86 16.79 -6.89 -15.63
N GLY A 87 16.34 -7.71 -14.67
CA GLY A 87 14.93 -7.80 -14.29
C GLY A 87 14.07 -8.63 -15.25
N MET A 88 14.60 -9.05 -16.41
CA MET A 88 13.94 -10.03 -17.27
C MET A 88 14.36 -11.44 -16.90
N SER A 89 13.40 -12.36 -16.81
CA SER A 89 13.68 -13.78 -16.61
C SER A 89 14.40 -14.36 -17.84
N PRO A 90 15.60 -14.97 -17.68
CA PRO A 90 16.30 -15.62 -18.79
C PRO A 90 15.47 -16.73 -19.44
N LYS A 91 14.71 -17.49 -18.63
CA LYS A 91 13.80 -18.55 -19.12
C LYS A 91 12.68 -17.96 -19.99
N LYS A 92 12.06 -16.86 -19.53
CA LYS A 92 11.03 -16.16 -20.32
C LYS A 92 11.60 -15.64 -21.64
N ARG A 93 12.78 -15.01 -21.61
CA ARG A 93 13.42 -14.51 -22.82
C ARG A 93 13.73 -15.63 -23.81
N LYS A 94 14.28 -16.74 -23.33
CA LYS A 94 14.55 -17.92 -24.16
C LYS A 94 13.28 -18.41 -24.86
N LEU A 95 12.12 -18.42 -24.19
CA LEU A 95 10.84 -18.77 -24.81
C LEU A 95 10.42 -17.81 -25.92
N ASP A 96 10.52 -16.51 -25.68
CA ASP A 96 10.19 -15.49 -26.69
C ASP A 96 11.06 -15.64 -27.94
N VAL A 97 12.35 -15.92 -27.72
CA VAL A 97 13.34 -16.12 -28.78
C VAL A 97 13.12 -17.44 -29.53
N ILE A 98 12.76 -18.52 -28.84
CA ILE A 98 12.41 -19.79 -29.50
C ILE A 98 11.16 -19.63 -30.35
N ARG A 99 10.14 -18.93 -29.86
CA ARG A 99 8.94 -18.60 -30.66
C ARG A 99 9.31 -17.82 -31.92
N TYR A 100 10.14 -16.80 -31.78
CA TYR A 100 10.65 -16.02 -32.90
C TYR A 100 11.44 -16.89 -33.89
N PHE A 101 12.32 -17.75 -33.41
CA PHE A 101 13.08 -18.68 -34.24
C PHE A 101 12.18 -19.63 -35.03
N ILE A 102 11.15 -20.20 -34.39
CA ILE A 102 10.21 -21.11 -35.07
C ILE A 102 9.47 -20.38 -36.19
N ASN A 103 9.03 -19.14 -35.96
CA ASN A 103 8.38 -18.34 -36.99
C ASN A 103 9.30 -18.05 -38.19
N ILE A 104 10.60 -17.89 -37.97
CA ILE A 104 11.56 -17.76 -39.07
C ILE A 104 11.83 -19.11 -39.73
N ALA A 105 11.98 -20.17 -38.95
CA ALA A 105 12.25 -21.51 -39.44
C ALA A 105 11.12 -22.01 -40.36
N THR A 106 9.85 -21.65 -40.09
CA THR A 106 8.73 -21.98 -40.97
C THR A 106 8.82 -21.26 -42.32
N LEU A 107 9.25 -20.00 -42.35
CA LEU A 107 9.49 -19.26 -43.59
C LEU A 107 10.71 -19.79 -44.37
N LEU A 108 11.70 -20.31 -43.67
CA LEU A 108 12.91 -20.90 -44.26
C LEU A 108 12.73 -22.35 -44.69
N GLY A 109 11.56 -22.96 -44.49
CA GLY A 109 11.35 -24.40 -44.73
C GLY A 109 11.64 -24.86 -46.16
N SER A 110 11.55 -23.98 -47.16
CA SER A 110 11.92 -24.27 -48.55
C SER A 110 13.41 -24.04 -48.85
N SER A 111 14.09 -23.23 -48.03
CA SER A 111 15.46 -22.75 -48.26
C SER A 111 16.52 -23.45 -47.40
N TYR A 112 16.09 -24.11 -46.32
CA TYR A 112 16.93 -24.82 -45.37
C TYR A 112 16.31 -26.17 -45.00
N ASN A 113 17.15 -27.20 -44.98
CA ASN A 113 16.82 -28.48 -44.38
C ASN A 113 17.32 -28.50 -42.93
N ILE A 114 16.43 -28.24 -41.98
CA ILE A 114 16.75 -28.17 -40.54
C ILE A 114 16.50 -29.54 -39.90
N GLU A 115 17.42 -29.98 -39.02
CA GLU A 115 17.27 -31.22 -38.27
C GLU A 115 16.10 -31.14 -37.27
N MET A 116 14.94 -31.73 -37.61
CA MET A 116 13.71 -31.60 -36.80
C MET A 116 13.84 -32.19 -35.39
N SER A 117 14.69 -33.20 -35.20
CA SER A 117 15.00 -33.77 -33.88
C SER A 117 15.49 -32.69 -32.90
N ARG A 118 16.34 -31.77 -33.35
CA ARG A 118 16.88 -30.65 -32.56
C ARG A 118 15.79 -29.63 -32.23
N ILE A 119 14.89 -29.36 -33.17
CA ILE A 119 13.75 -28.47 -32.94
C ILE A 119 12.83 -29.06 -31.87
N TYR A 120 12.52 -30.36 -31.93
CA TYR A 120 11.70 -31.01 -30.91
C TYR A 120 12.37 -31.02 -29.54
N GLN A 121 13.68 -31.26 -29.46
CA GLN A 121 14.42 -31.15 -28.20
C GLN A 121 14.40 -29.71 -27.64
N LEU A 122 14.53 -28.70 -28.51
CA LEU A 122 14.45 -27.30 -28.10
C LEU A 122 13.07 -26.94 -27.56
N LEU A 123 12.01 -27.42 -28.23
CA LEU A 123 10.62 -27.25 -27.83
C LEU A 123 10.31 -27.96 -26.51
N GLU A 124 10.77 -29.20 -26.34
CA GLU A 124 10.56 -29.97 -25.11
C GLU A 124 11.22 -29.27 -23.91
N ASN A 125 12.46 -28.81 -24.08
CA ASN A 125 13.16 -28.04 -23.05
C ASN A 125 12.44 -26.72 -22.74
N ALA A 126 11.90 -26.05 -23.75
CA ALA A 126 11.09 -24.84 -23.57
C ALA A 126 9.78 -25.11 -22.81
N LEU A 127 9.08 -26.20 -23.15
CA LEU A 127 7.86 -26.62 -22.45
C LEU A 127 8.17 -27.00 -21.00
N GLY A 128 9.28 -27.67 -20.75
CA GLY A 128 9.78 -27.96 -19.40
C GLY A 128 10.06 -26.68 -18.60
N ASP A 129 10.82 -25.74 -19.17
CA ASP A 129 11.11 -24.43 -18.57
C ASP A 129 9.81 -23.66 -18.26
N MET A 130 8.82 -23.72 -19.16
CA MET A 130 7.51 -23.07 -19.00
C MET A 130 6.69 -23.71 -17.87
N SER A 131 6.64 -25.05 -17.82
CA SER A 131 5.93 -25.80 -16.79
C SER A 131 6.48 -25.48 -15.39
N GLU A 132 7.80 -25.45 -15.25
CA GLU A 132 8.46 -25.07 -14.00
C GLU A 132 8.15 -23.62 -13.62
N TYR A 133 8.22 -22.69 -14.58
CA TYR A 133 7.91 -21.28 -14.33
C TYR A 133 6.47 -21.06 -13.88
N VAL A 134 5.50 -21.70 -14.54
CA VAL A 134 4.08 -21.62 -14.17
C VAL A 134 3.85 -22.22 -12.78
N SER A 135 4.51 -23.34 -12.46
CA SER A 135 4.41 -23.98 -11.14
C SER A 135 4.95 -23.08 -10.02
N LEU A 136 6.14 -22.50 -10.22
CA LEU A 136 6.73 -21.56 -9.25
C LEU A 136 5.87 -20.31 -9.03
N GLN A 137 5.29 -19.77 -10.11
CA GLN A 137 4.38 -18.63 -10.01
C GLN A 137 3.08 -19.00 -9.27
N TYR A 138 2.58 -20.22 -9.44
CA TYR A 138 1.42 -20.69 -8.71
C TYR A 138 1.70 -20.82 -7.22
N ASP A 139 2.81 -21.44 -6.82
CA ASP A 139 3.17 -21.63 -5.40
C ASP A 139 3.39 -20.30 -4.68
N THR A 140 4.07 -19.36 -5.35
CA THR A 140 4.29 -18.00 -4.82
C THR A 140 2.98 -17.21 -4.70
N LEU A 141 2.12 -17.28 -5.72
CA LEU A 141 0.81 -16.64 -5.69
C LEU A 141 -0.10 -17.23 -4.61
N PHE A 142 -0.09 -18.56 -4.45
CA PHE A 142 -0.84 -19.25 -3.41
C PHE A 142 -0.36 -18.85 -2.02
N SER A 143 0.95 -18.80 -1.80
CA SER A 143 1.53 -18.35 -0.53
C SER A 143 1.17 -16.90 -0.21
N LEU A 144 1.23 -16.00 -1.21
CA LEU A 144 0.84 -14.60 -1.05
C LEU A 144 -0.66 -14.47 -0.72
N TYR A 145 -1.49 -15.25 -1.40
CA TYR A 145 -2.92 -15.28 -1.15
C TYR A 145 -3.23 -15.77 0.27
N ASP A 146 -2.61 -16.85 0.73
CA ASP A 146 -2.85 -17.40 2.07
C ASP A 146 -2.38 -16.44 3.16
N ASN A 147 -1.21 -15.81 2.98
CA ASN A 147 -0.72 -14.75 3.88
C ASN A 147 -1.69 -13.57 3.94
N THR A 148 -2.11 -13.06 2.77
CA THR A 148 -3.04 -11.91 2.69
C THR A 148 -4.39 -12.27 3.34
N LYS A 149 -4.88 -13.49 3.13
CA LYS A 149 -6.10 -13.98 3.76
C LYS A 149 -5.95 -14.06 5.29
N GLY A 150 -4.78 -14.49 5.78
CA GLY A 150 -4.42 -14.47 7.20
C GLY A 150 -4.44 -13.06 7.78
N GLU A 151 -3.78 -12.11 7.13
CA GLU A 151 -3.75 -10.69 7.53
C GLU A 151 -5.16 -10.07 7.55
N VAL A 152 -5.98 -10.33 6.53
CA VAL A 152 -7.37 -9.86 6.49
C VAL A 152 -8.18 -10.40 7.66
N ASN A 153 -8.01 -11.67 8.01
CA ASN A 153 -8.71 -12.26 9.16
C ASN A 153 -8.23 -11.65 10.48
N GLN A 154 -6.93 -11.44 10.64
CA GLN A 154 -6.36 -10.77 11.82
C GLN A 154 -6.90 -9.33 11.96
N MET A 155 -6.87 -8.55 10.88
CA MET A 155 -7.41 -7.20 10.88
C MET A 155 -8.90 -7.16 11.21
N ARG A 156 -9.68 -8.13 10.71
CA ARG A 156 -11.11 -8.24 11.05
C ARG A 156 -11.32 -8.48 12.55
N HIS A 157 -10.54 -9.38 13.16
CA HIS A 157 -10.62 -9.63 14.60
C HIS A 157 -10.21 -8.39 15.42
N GLU A 158 -9.15 -7.70 15.00
CA GLU A 158 -8.73 -6.47 15.68
C GLU A 158 -9.76 -5.35 15.57
N LEU A 159 -10.39 -5.21 14.40
CA LEU A 159 -11.45 -4.23 14.16
C LEU A 159 -12.65 -4.50 15.07
N GLU A 160 -13.05 -5.77 15.22
CA GLU A 160 -14.15 -6.13 16.12
C GLU A 160 -13.80 -5.87 17.60
N ARG A 161 -12.58 -6.21 18.01
CA ARG A 161 -12.08 -5.88 19.36
C ARG A 161 -12.08 -4.37 19.62
N LEU A 162 -11.63 -3.57 18.65
CA LEU A 162 -11.63 -2.11 18.76
C LEU A 162 -13.05 -1.54 18.81
N ARG A 163 -14.00 -2.10 18.06
CA ARG A 163 -15.42 -1.72 18.12
C ARG A 163 -16.01 -2.00 19.50
N GLU A 164 -15.74 -3.16 20.07
CA GLU A 164 -16.22 -3.53 21.40
C GLU A 164 -15.61 -2.63 22.49
N SER A 165 -14.30 -2.40 22.44
CA SER A 165 -13.61 -1.48 23.36
C SER A 165 -14.16 -0.06 23.25
N ASN A 166 -14.42 0.43 22.05
CA ASN A 166 -14.99 1.77 21.84
C ASN A 166 -16.42 1.88 22.39
N LYS A 167 -17.26 0.83 22.22
CA LYS A 167 -18.59 0.78 22.85
C LYS A 167 -18.51 0.84 24.37
N MET A 168 -17.59 0.08 24.98
CA MET A 168 -17.36 0.09 26.43
C MET A 168 -16.93 1.47 26.93
N LEU A 169 -15.90 2.06 26.31
CA LEU A 169 -15.40 3.40 26.67
C LEU A 169 -16.47 4.47 26.48
N SER A 170 -17.27 4.38 25.43
CA SER A 170 -18.37 5.33 25.19
C SER A 170 -19.43 5.26 26.30
N ARG A 171 -19.74 4.05 26.79
CA ARG A 171 -20.65 3.86 27.92
C ARG A 171 -20.07 4.39 29.23
N GLU A 172 -18.81 4.06 29.53
CA GLU A 172 -18.13 4.53 30.74
C GLU A 172 -18.03 6.07 30.76
N ASN A 173 -17.71 6.69 29.62
CA ASN A 173 -17.66 8.14 29.50
C ASN A 173 -19.03 8.79 29.73
N TYR A 174 -20.12 8.15 29.28
CA TYR A 174 -21.47 8.61 29.55
C TYR A 174 -21.83 8.50 31.05
N GLU A 175 -21.50 7.39 31.71
CA GLU A 175 -21.71 7.20 33.15
C GLU A 175 -20.88 8.20 33.99
N LEU A 176 -19.64 8.47 33.59
CA LEU A 176 -18.78 9.49 34.22
C LEU A 176 -19.31 10.91 34.03
N LYS A 177 -19.89 11.23 32.86
CA LYS A 177 -20.54 12.54 32.65
C LYS A 177 -21.75 12.70 33.56
N LEU A 178 -22.61 11.69 33.65
CA LEU A 178 -23.79 11.72 34.53
C LEU A 178 -23.40 11.94 35.99
N THR A 179 -22.41 11.20 36.49
CA THR A 179 -21.92 11.35 37.87
C THR A 179 -21.26 12.71 38.09
N THR A 180 -20.51 13.22 37.11
CA THR A 180 -19.92 14.57 37.17
C THR A 180 -21.00 15.66 37.25
N ASP A 181 -22.04 15.54 36.43
CA ASP A 181 -23.16 16.49 36.43
C ASP A 181 -23.93 16.43 37.76
N GLU A 182 -24.17 15.23 38.30
CA GLU A 182 -24.77 15.05 39.62
C GLU A 182 -23.94 15.71 40.73
N LEU A 183 -22.62 15.48 40.73
CA LEU A 183 -21.71 16.08 41.70
C LEU A 183 -21.63 17.59 41.56
N ARG A 184 -21.69 18.14 40.33
CA ARG A 184 -21.76 19.59 40.10
C ARG A 184 -23.03 20.19 40.66
N VAL A 185 -24.18 19.54 40.49
CA VAL A 185 -25.46 19.98 41.09
C VAL A 185 -25.36 19.97 42.62
N ARG A 186 -24.76 18.92 43.21
CA ARG A 186 -24.53 18.87 44.67
C ARG A 186 -23.57 19.96 45.14
N LEU A 187 -22.47 20.16 44.43
CA LEU A 187 -21.46 21.15 44.76
C LEU A 187 -22.04 22.56 44.69
N THR A 188 -22.76 22.91 43.62
CA THR A 188 -23.44 24.20 43.51
C THR A 188 -24.49 24.40 44.61
N GLY A 189 -25.18 23.34 45.03
CA GLY A 189 -26.03 23.37 46.22
C GLY A 189 -25.26 23.69 47.51
N LEU A 190 -24.05 23.14 47.69
CA LEU A 190 -23.20 23.35 48.86
C LEU A 190 -22.38 24.66 48.83
N GLU A 191 -22.05 25.17 47.64
CA GLU A 191 -21.28 26.41 47.42
C GLU A 191 -22.13 27.67 47.62
N THR A 192 -23.45 27.56 47.61
CA THR A 192 -24.29 28.64 48.13
C THR A 192 -24.08 28.72 49.64
N TYR A 193 -23.60 29.88 50.15
CA TYR A 193 -23.16 30.12 51.54
C TYR A 193 -23.80 29.19 52.56
N SER A 194 -22.99 28.51 53.40
CA SER A 194 -23.58 27.78 54.52
C SER A 194 -24.42 28.74 55.37
N ASP A 195 -25.52 28.24 55.91
CA ASP A 195 -26.50 29.07 56.65
C ASP A 195 -25.85 29.85 57.81
N GLU A 196 -24.81 29.30 58.41
CA GLU A 196 -24.02 29.95 59.47
C GLU A 196 -23.21 31.14 58.94
N VAL A 197 -22.56 30.99 57.77
CA VAL A 197 -21.78 32.07 57.15
C VAL A 197 -22.71 33.15 56.59
N LEU A 198 -23.85 32.75 56.02
CA LEU A 198 -24.88 33.69 55.58
C LEU A 198 -25.45 34.48 56.76
N GLY A 199 -25.73 33.81 57.88
CA GLY A 199 -26.22 34.45 59.10
C GLY A 199 -25.21 35.44 59.69
N ALA A 200 -23.93 35.06 59.77
CA ALA A 200 -22.87 35.96 60.23
C ALA A 200 -22.71 37.19 59.31
N LYS A 201 -22.78 36.99 57.99
CA LYS A 201 -22.69 38.10 57.01
C LYS A 201 -23.90 39.03 57.05
N LEU A 202 -25.10 38.49 57.28
CA LEU A 202 -26.30 39.30 57.48
C LEU A 202 -26.20 40.16 58.74
N GLN A 203 -25.71 39.58 59.85
CA GLN A 203 -25.49 40.33 61.09
C GLN A 203 -24.43 41.43 60.93
N GLU A 204 -23.31 41.13 60.27
CA GLU A 204 -22.27 42.12 59.95
C GLU A 204 -22.85 43.26 59.11
N TRP A 205 -23.58 42.94 58.04
CA TRP A 205 -24.20 43.95 57.18
C TRP A 205 -25.19 44.85 57.92
N ILE A 206 -26.08 44.25 58.72
CA ILE A 206 -27.07 45.00 59.52
C ILE A 206 -26.38 45.89 60.56
N SER A 207 -25.27 45.44 61.14
CA SER A 207 -24.48 46.25 62.06
C SER A 207 -23.83 47.46 61.38
N GLU A 208 -23.36 47.30 60.16
CA GLU A 208 -22.73 48.37 59.36
C GLU A 208 -23.75 49.37 58.82
N HIS A 209 -24.97 48.93 58.50
CA HIS A 209 -26.03 49.74 57.90
C HIS A 209 -27.08 50.22 58.91
N GLN A 210 -26.67 50.43 60.17
CA GLN A 210 -27.48 51.03 61.24
C GLN A 210 -28.81 50.30 61.52
N GLY A 211 -28.85 48.99 61.36
CA GLY A 211 -30.04 48.18 61.63
C GLY A 211 -31.00 48.04 60.44
N GLU A 212 -30.71 48.66 59.30
CA GLU A 212 -31.51 48.53 58.08
C GLU A 212 -30.86 47.56 57.09
N ILE A 213 -31.66 46.66 56.51
CA ILE A 213 -31.20 45.76 55.46
C ILE A 213 -32.05 45.94 54.20
N ASN A 214 -31.39 46.31 53.11
CA ASN A 214 -31.96 46.24 51.78
C ASN A 214 -31.66 44.85 51.19
N VAL A 215 -32.65 43.96 51.21
CA VAL A 215 -32.54 42.57 50.75
C VAL A 215 -32.03 42.49 49.31
N PHE A 216 -32.44 43.42 48.44
CA PHE A 216 -32.01 43.47 47.05
C PHE A 216 -30.53 43.81 46.89
N GLU A 217 -30.03 44.79 47.66
CA GLU A 217 -28.62 45.18 47.61
C GLU A 217 -27.71 44.09 48.19
N PHE A 218 -28.11 43.48 49.32
CA PHE A 218 -27.37 42.38 49.92
C PHE A 218 -27.33 41.15 48.99
N ALA A 219 -28.46 40.78 48.38
CA ALA A 219 -28.55 39.70 47.40
C ALA A 219 -27.59 39.90 46.22
N LYS A 220 -27.49 41.14 45.73
CA LYS A 220 -26.61 41.50 44.61
C LYS A 220 -25.13 41.46 44.99
N VAL A 221 -24.78 41.96 46.17
CA VAL A 221 -23.39 42.00 46.66
C VAL A 221 -22.87 40.60 46.97
N HIS A 222 -23.69 39.79 47.66
CA HIS A 222 -23.28 38.45 48.08
C HIS A 222 -23.65 37.35 47.09
N LYS A 223 -24.37 37.64 46.00
CA LYS A 223 -24.82 36.64 45.00
C LYS A 223 -25.64 35.51 45.62
N VAL A 224 -26.54 35.87 46.53
CA VAL A 224 -27.49 34.96 47.18
C VAL A 224 -28.90 35.33 46.73
N SER A 225 -29.81 34.35 46.59
CA SER A 225 -31.20 34.63 46.23
C SER A 225 -31.93 35.37 47.36
N GLU A 226 -32.77 36.34 46.98
CA GLU A 226 -33.57 37.16 47.91
C GLU A 226 -34.43 36.28 48.85
N GLY A 227 -35.08 35.24 48.31
CA GLY A 227 -35.90 34.32 49.12
C GLY A 227 -35.11 33.59 50.21
N ARG A 228 -33.83 33.27 49.98
CA ARG A 228 -32.99 32.63 51.00
C ARG A 228 -32.56 33.62 52.08
N ILE A 229 -32.39 34.89 51.74
CA ILE A 229 -32.10 35.96 52.70
C ILE A 229 -33.30 36.18 53.60
N ASP A 230 -34.51 36.24 53.06
CA ASP A 230 -35.74 36.38 53.85
C ASP A 230 -35.97 35.20 54.81
N ASP A 231 -35.78 33.96 54.34
CA ASP A 231 -35.86 32.77 55.18
C ASP A 231 -34.82 32.81 56.32
N MET A 232 -33.61 33.27 56.03
CA MET A 232 -32.54 33.40 57.03
C MET A 232 -32.81 34.53 58.03
N LEU A 233 -33.31 35.69 57.58
CA LEU A 233 -33.72 36.78 58.46
C LEU A 233 -34.83 36.34 59.41
N ASN A 234 -35.84 35.63 58.90
CA ASN A 234 -36.91 35.05 59.71
C ASN A 234 -36.38 34.05 60.74
N LYS A 235 -35.38 33.24 60.36
CA LYS A 235 -34.71 32.30 61.27
C LYS A 235 -33.93 33.02 62.37
N LEU A 236 -33.14 34.05 62.03
CA LEU A 236 -32.37 34.84 63.00
C LEU A 236 -33.25 35.65 63.95
N VAL A 237 -34.41 36.12 63.50
CA VAL A 237 -35.42 36.76 64.37
C VAL A 237 -36.05 35.74 65.31
N ARG A 238 -36.41 34.54 64.81
CA ARG A 238 -36.99 33.46 65.64
C ARG A 238 -36.02 32.94 66.71
N GLU A 239 -34.74 32.85 66.38
CA GLU A 239 -33.69 32.40 67.29
C GLU A 239 -33.24 33.50 68.27
N GLY A 240 -33.79 34.71 68.17
CA GLY A 240 -33.55 35.82 69.11
C GLY A 240 -32.24 36.57 68.88
N TYR A 241 -31.54 36.29 67.78
CA TYR A 241 -30.32 37.01 67.40
C TYR A 241 -30.61 38.41 66.84
N MET A 242 -31.85 38.65 66.40
CA MET A 242 -32.31 39.97 65.94
C MET A 242 -33.72 40.26 66.46
N SER A 243 -34.02 41.54 66.66
CA SER A 243 -35.35 42.00 67.08
C SER A 243 -35.94 42.87 65.99
N SER A 244 -37.15 42.50 65.54
CA SER A 244 -37.93 43.34 64.61
C SER A 244 -38.53 44.49 65.40
N ARG A 245 -38.25 45.73 64.99
CA ARG A 245 -38.86 46.95 65.53
C ARG A 245 -39.73 47.61 64.47
#